data_AF-A0A9E5PIC5-F1
#
_entry.id   AF-A0A9E5PIC5-F1
#
_cell.length_a   1.000
_cell.length_b   1.000
_cell.length_c   1.000
_cell.angle_alpha   90.00
_cell.angle_beta   90.00
_cell.angle_gamma   90.00
#
_symmetry.space_group_name_H-M   'P 1'
#
loop_
_entity.id
_entity.type
_entity.pdbx_description
1 polymer ?
#
loop_
_entity_poly.entity_id
_entity_poly.type
_entity_poly.pdbx_seq_one_letter_code
_entity_poly.pdbx_strand_id
1 'polypeptide(L)' 'MQSWVDGQGGIIAVEGALRDGAMHFAGEHLYLDGRRQRYRMSFTRQCDGSVRQLIEQSEDAGESWYVWFDGRYVRRK' A
#
# COMPACT_ATOMS: atom_id res chain seq x y z
N MET A 1 4.96 7.98 -10.77
CA MET A 1 5.62 7.91 -9.45
C MET A 1 4.84 8.76 -8.46
N GLN A 2 4.64 8.26 -7.23
CA GLN A 2 4.12 9.01 -6.09
C GLN A 2 5.06 8.82 -4.90
N SER A 3 5.17 9.84 -4.05
CA SER A 3 5.95 9.79 -2.81
C SER A 3 5.11 10.34 -1.66
N TRP A 4 4.97 9.55 -0.60
CA TRP A 4 4.23 9.91 0.61
C TRP A 4 5.18 9.96 1.81
N VAL A 5 4.82 10.73 2.83
CA VAL A 5 5.52 10.75 4.12
C VAL A 5 4.55 10.17 5.16
N ASP A 6 4.98 9.15 5.89
CA ASP A 6 4.17 8.54 6.95
C ASP A 6 4.14 9.39 8.22
N GLY A 7 3.38 8.95 9.23
CA GLY A 7 3.23 9.68 10.49
C GLY A 7 4.51 9.76 11.34
N GLN A 8 5.53 8.99 10.98
CA GLN A 8 6.81 8.88 11.67
C GLN A 8 7.94 9.53 10.86
N GLY A 9 7.65 10.11 9.70
CA GLY A 9 8.64 10.76 8.82
C GLY A 9 9.33 9.82 7.83
N GLY A 10 8.91 8.55 7.74
CA GLY A 10 9.34 7.62 6.71
C GLY A 10 8.80 7.99 5.33
N ILE A 11 9.53 7.64 4.27
CA ILE A 11 9.15 7.94 2.88
C ILE A 11 8.66 6.66 2.21
N ILE A 12 7.45 6.70 1.65
CA ILE A 12 6.89 5.65 0.81
C ILE A 12 6.96 6.12 -0.64
N ALA A 13 7.79 5.48 -1.46
CA ALA A 13 7.95 5.78 -2.88
C ALA A 13 7.38 4.64 -3.71
N VAL A 14 6.34 4.93 -4.50
CA VAL A 14 5.59 3.91 -5.24
C VAL A 14 5.28 4.31 -6.67
N GLU A 15 5.15 3.30 -7.51
CA GLU A 15 4.56 3.42 -8.85
C GLU A 15 3.23 2.69 -8.90
N GLY A 16 2.27 3.26 -9.61
CA GLY A 16 0.90 2.79 -9.63
C GLY A 16 0.42 2.48 -11.04
N ALA A 17 -0.41 1.45 -11.17
CA ALA A 17 -1.10 1.11 -12.41
C ALA A 17 -2.47 0.48 -12.13
N LEU A 18 -3.43 0.73 -13.02
CA LEU A 18 -4.71 0.02 -13.01
C LEU A 18 -4.54 -1.33 -13.70
N ARG A 19 -4.86 -2.42 -13.01
CA ARG A 19 -4.80 -3.80 -13.53
C ARG A 19 -5.93 -4.61 -12.91
N ASP A 20 -6.57 -5.47 -13.70
CA ASP A 20 -7.62 -6.39 -13.22
C ASP A 20 -8.76 -5.71 -12.43
N GLY A 21 -9.10 -4.47 -12.80
CA GLY A 21 -10.16 -3.69 -12.15
C GLY A 21 -9.79 -3.09 -10.77
N ALA A 22 -8.53 -3.19 -10.36
CA ALA A 22 -8.00 -2.60 -9.13
C ALA A 22 -6.81 -1.67 -9.41
N MET A 23 -6.64 -0.66 -8.56
CA MET A 23 -5.46 0.19 -8.60
C MET A 23 -4.37 -0.47 -7.75
N HIS A 24 -3.24 -0.82 -8.37
CA HIS A 24 -2.11 -1.44 -7.70
C HIS A 24 -0.94 -0.47 -7.63
N PHE A 25 -0.24 -0.50 -6.49
CA PHE A 25 0.99 0.23 -6.26
C PHE A 25 2.07 -0.71 -5.74
N ALA A 26 3.30 -0.49 -6.17
CA ALA A 26 4.47 -1.21 -5.68
C ALA A 26 5.66 -0.26 -5.55
N GLY A 27 6.54 -0.54 -4.58
CA GLY A 27 7.72 0.26 -4.33
C GLY A 27 8.36 -0.09 -2.99
N GLU A 28 8.83 0.92 -2.29
CA GLU A 28 9.57 0.76 -1.03
C GLU A 28 9.14 1.78 0.02
N HIS A 29 9.23 1.36 1.28
CA HIS A 29 9.13 2.22 2.44
C HIS A 29 10.53 2.39 3.05
N LEU A 30 11.04 3.62 3.07
CA LEU A 30 12.28 4.02 3.72
C LEU A 30 11.98 4.65 5.08
N TYR A 31 12.34 3.95 6.15
CA TYR A 31 12.22 4.45 7.51
C TYR A 31 13.38 5.40 7.86
N LEU A 32 13.17 6.26 8.86
CA LEU A 32 14.19 7.23 9.30
C LEU A 32 15.47 6.58 9.84
N ASP A 33 15.37 5.37 10.39
CA ASP A 33 16.51 4.58 10.86
C ASP A 33 17.31 3.91 9.72
N GLY A 34 16.93 4.16 8.46
CA GLY A 34 17.56 3.62 7.28
C GLY A 34 17.04 2.25 6.85
N ARG A 35 16.14 1.61 7.62
CA ARG A 35 15.49 0.37 7.19
C ARG A 35 14.68 0.59 5.93
N ARG A 36 14.68 -0.40 5.06
CA ARG A 36 13.89 -0.43 3.81
C ARG A 36 13.05 -1.69 3.78
N GLN A 37 11.76 -1.53 3.49
CA GLN A 37 10.84 -2.65 3.32
C GLN A 37 10.19 -2.56 1.94
N ARG A 38 9.96 -3.71 1.31
CA ARG A 38 9.14 -3.75 0.10
C ARG A 38 7.73 -3.37 0.48
N TYR A 39 7.08 -2.60 -0.40
CA TYR A 39 5.75 -2.06 -0.16
C TYR A 39 4.86 -2.39 -1.35
N ARG A 40 3.69 -2.95 -1.09
CA ARG A 40 2.63 -3.08 -2.10
C ARG A 40 1.30 -2.64 -1.53
N MET A 41 0.47 -2.05 -2.38
CA MET A 41 -0.84 -1.56 -1.99
C MET A 41 -1.84 -1.77 -3.12
N SER A 42 -3.08 -2.12 -2.77
CA SER A 42 -4.18 -2.20 -3.73
C SER A 42 -5.42 -1.47 -3.23
N PHE A 43 -6.10 -0.77 -4.13
CA PHE A 43 -7.49 -0.35 -3.94
C PHE A 43 -8.41 -1.19 -4.82
N THR A 44 -9.26 -2.00 -4.19
CA THR A 44 -10.15 -2.94 -4.86
C THR A 44 -11.60 -2.61 -4.55
N ARG A 45 -12.40 -2.40 -5.60
CA ARG A 45 -13.85 -2.23 -5.46
C ARG A 45 -14.49 -3.55 -5.04
N GLN A 46 -15.34 -3.51 -4.02
CA GLN A 46 -16.07 -4.66 -3.50
C GLN A 46 -17.49 -4.70 -4.08
N CYS A 47 -18.12 -5.89 -4.03
CA CYS A 47 -19.47 -6.11 -4.54
C CYS A 47 -20.52 -5.22 -3.85
N ASP A 48 -20.33 -4.91 -2.57
CA ASP A 48 -21.23 -4.04 -1.79
C ASP A 48 -21.03 -2.53 -2.08
N GLY A 49 -20.17 -2.20 -3.04
CA GLY A 49 -19.86 -0.83 -3.44
C GLY A 49 -18.82 -0.13 -2.56
N SER A 50 -18.32 -0.79 -1.50
CA SER A 50 -17.16 -0.30 -0.75
C SER A 50 -15.85 -0.45 -1.54
N VAL A 51 -14.80 0.19 -1.07
CA VAL A 51 -13.43 0.00 -1.57
C VAL A 51 -12.59 -0.56 -0.44
N ARG A 52 -11.87 -1.66 -0.68
CA ARG A 52 -10.84 -2.17 0.23
C ARG A 52 -9.49 -1.59 -0.18
N GLN A 53 -8.78 -1.02 0.78
CA GLN A 53 -7.36 -0.72 0.66
C GLN A 53 -6.60 -1.77 1.45
N LEU A 54 -5.73 -2.51 0.78
CA LEU A 54 -4.81 -3.43 1.42
C LEU A 54 -3.40 -2.90 1.21
N ILE A 55 -2.63 -2.75 2.28
CA ILE A 55 -1.20 -2.46 2.25
C ILE A 55 -0.47 -3.61 2.93
N GLU A 56 0.54 -4.12 2.25
CA GLU A 56 1.41 -5.16 2.76
C GLU A 56 2.86 -4.73 2.61
N GLN A 57 3.68 -5.16 3.57
CA GLN A 57 5.11 -4.95 3.56
C GLN A 57 5.85 -6.27 3.66
N SER A 58 7.10 -6.26 3.22
CA SER A 58 8.00 -7.40 3.32
C SER A 58 9.39 -6.94 3.79
N GLU A 59 9.93 -7.69 4.74
CA GLU A 59 11.26 -7.50 5.34
C GLU A 59 12.33 -8.36 4.65
N ASP A 60 11.92 -9.36 3.89
CA ASP A 60 12.74 -10.40 3.27
C ASP A 60 12.70 -10.30 1.73
N ALA A 61 12.77 -9.08 1.22
CA ALA A 61 12.83 -8.78 -0.22
C ALA A 61 11.65 -9.33 -1.06
N GLY A 62 10.53 -9.67 -0.43
CA GLY A 62 9.31 -10.12 -1.07
C GLY A 62 9.03 -11.62 -0.92
N GLU A 63 9.84 -12.36 -0.17
CA GLU A 63 9.63 -13.78 0.11
C GLU A 63 8.36 -14.02 0.97
N SER A 64 8.16 -13.19 1.99
CA SER A 64 6.95 -13.19 2.82
C SER A 64 6.39 -11.78 2.99
N TRP A 65 5.07 -11.69 3.15
CA TRP A 65 4.34 -10.43 3.25
C TRP A 65 3.46 -10.43 4.49
N TYR A 66 3.47 -9.33 5.23
CA TYR A 66 2.54 -9.11 6.32
C TYR A 66 1.64 -7.92 6.02
N VAL A 67 0.41 -7.98 6.53
CA VAL A 67 -0.57 -6.89 6.40
C VAL A 67 -0.12 -5.75 7.30
N TRP A 68 0.22 -4.62 6.69
CA TRP A 68 0.54 -3.39 7.41
C TRP A 68 -0.73 -2.56 7.68
N PHE A 69 -1.67 -2.58 6.73
CA PHE A 69 -2.95 -1.89 6.88
C PHE A 69 -4.04 -2.55 6.02
N ASP A 70 -5.24 -2.68 6.57
CA ASP A 70 -6.44 -3.15 5.85
C ASP A 70 -7.61 -2.23 6.16
N GLY A 71 -7.95 -1.39 5.19
CA GLY A 71 -8.97 -0.36 5.30
C GLY A 71 -10.18 -0.66 4.44
N ARG A 72 -11.37 -0.37 4.97
CA ARG A 72 -12.63 -0.43 4.23
C ARG A 72 -13.23 0.96 4.15
N TYR A 73 -13.38 1.47 2.92
CA TYR A 73 -13.98 2.76 2.62
C TYR A 73 -15.41 2.59 2.13
N VAL A 74 -16.34 3.20 2.86
CA VAL A 74 -17.76 3.28 2.46
C VAL A 74 -18.09 4.71 2.10
N ARG A 75 -18.85 4.89 1.02
CA ARG A 75 -19.33 6.22 0.61
C ARG A 75 -20.23 6.78 1.72
N ARG A 76 -19.89 7.96 2.25
CA ARG A 76 -20.80 8.70 3.12
C ARG A 76 -21.98 9.23 2.29
N LYS A 77 -23.18 9.11 2.86
CA LYS A 77 -24.41 9.68 2.30
C LYS A 77 -24.44 11.19 2.52
#